data_AF-A0A4U7D8Y3-F1
#
_entry.id   AF-A0A4U7D8Y3-F1
#
_cell.length_a   1.000
_cell.length_b   1.000
_cell.length_c   1.000
_cell.angle_alpha   90.00
_cell.angle_beta   90.00
_cell.angle_gamma   90.00
#
_symmetry.space_group_name_H-M   'P 1'
#
loop_
_entity.id
_entity.type
_entity.pdbx_description
1 polymer ?
#
loop_
_entity_poly.entity_id
_entity_poly.type
_entity_poly.pdbx_seq_one_letter_code
_entity_poly.pdbx_strand_id
1 'polypeptide(L)'
;RIVTEDGETRWMWERGRGVYADDGELDALEGFITDITERKQREQELAESESRYRTLAENFPNGGVFYVDREFRYQIVSGSGFDPLDTDPDDIVGRT
;
A
#
# COMPACT_ATOMS: atom_id res chain seq x y z
N ARG A 1 8.73 -9.75 -15.88
CA ARG A 1 9.59 -8.54 -15.87
C ARG A 1 10.42 -8.58 -17.14
N ILE A 2 10.56 -7.46 -17.84
CA ILE A 2 11.34 -7.34 -19.09
C ILE A 2 12.43 -6.28 -18.92
N VAL A 3 13.41 -6.30 -19.82
CA VAL A 3 14.42 -5.24 -19.97
C VAL A 3 14.20 -4.64 -21.35
N THR A 4 14.04 -3.32 -21.42
CA THR A 4 13.90 -2.58 -22.67
C THR A 4 15.22 -2.45 -23.40
N GLU A 5 15.21 -2.01 -24.66
CA GLU A 5 16.44 -1.70 -25.40
C GLU A 5 17.32 -0.67 -24.67
N ASP A 6 16.69 0.31 -24.03
CA ASP A 6 17.36 1.34 -23.22
C ASP A 6 17.86 0.82 -21.85
N GLY A 7 17.68 -0.47 -21.56
CA GLY A 7 18.13 -1.11 -20.31
C GLY A 7 17.18 -0.94 -19.12
N GLU A 8 16.05 -0.24 -19.29
CA GLU A 8 15.07 -0.08 -18.23
C GLU A 8 14.35 -1.39 -17.92
N THR A 9 14.15 -1.67 -16.63
CA THR A 9 13.42 -2.86 -16.18
C THR A 9 11.93 -2.54 -16.01
N ARG A 10 11.06 -3.26 -16.71
CA ARG A 10 9.60 -3.06 -16.66
C ARG A 10 8.84 -4.28 -16.17
N TRP A 11 7.80 -4.06 -15.39
CA TRP A 11 6.88 -5.10 -14.94
C TRP A 11 5.73 -5.21 -15.92
N MET A 12 5.66 -6.36 -16.60
CA MET A 12 4.57 -6.70 -17.49
C MET A 12 3.59 -7.59 -16.75
N TRP A 13 2.31 -7.27 -16.88
CA TRP A 13 1.23 -8.19 -16.58
C TRP A 13 0.67 -8.71 -17.89
N GLU A 14 0.71 -10.02 -18.06
CA GLU A 14 0.11 -10.70 -19.20
C GLU A 14 -1.03 -11.61 -18.73
N ARG A 15 -2.03 -11.76 -19.59
CA ARG A 15 -3.03 -12.80 -19.47
C ARG A 15 -3.51 -13.15 -20.86
N GLY A 16 -3.52 -14.44 -21.17
CA GLY A 16 -4.07 -14.94 -22.42
C GLY A 16 -4.81 -16.27 -22.26
N ARG A 17 -5.57 -16.62 -23.28
CA ARG A 17 -6.24 -17.91 -23.44
C ARG A 17 -6.16 -18.35 -24.90
N GLY A 18 -6.17 -19.67 -25.10
CA GLY A 18 -6.38 -20.24 -26.43
C GLY A 18 -7.84 -20.09 -26.84
N VAL A 19 -8.04 -19.75 -28.11
CA VAL A 19 -9.31 -19.86 -28.83
C VAL A 19 -9.17 -21.10 -29.71
N TYR A 20 -10.11 -22.03 -29.58
CA TYR A 20 -10.07 -23.32 -30.25
C TYR A 20 -11.25 -23.44 -31.21
N ALA A 21 -11.01 -24.06 -32.36
CA ALA A 21 -12.04 -24.44 -33.32
C ALA A 21 -12.91 -25.59 -32.78
N ASP A 22 -14.01 -25.88 -33.47
CA ASP A 22 -14.97 -26.93 -33.08
C ASP A 22 -14.37 -28.35 -33.10
N ASP A 23 -13.30 -28.56 -33.86
CA ASP A 23 -12.53 -29.82 -33.90
C ASP A 23 -11.47 -29.92 -32.78
N GLY A 24 -11.36 -28.88 -31.96
CA GLY A 24 -10.40 -28.78 -30.87
C GLY A 24 -9.01 -28.31 -31.28
N GLU A 25 -8.79 -27.95 -32.56
CA GLU A 25 -7.54 -27.32 -32.98
C GLU A 25 -7.41 -25.89 -32.45
N LEU A 26 -6.19 -25.45 -32.18
CA LEU A 26 -5.92 -24.11 -31.69
C LEU A 26 -5.98 -23.11 -32.85
N ASP A 27 -7.00 -22.25 -32.86
CA ASP A 27 -7.19 -21.20 -33.86
C ASP A 27 -6.35 -19.94 -33.56
N ALA A 28 -6.34 -19.51 -32.30
CA ALA A 28 -5.64 -18.28 -31.92
C ALA A 28 -5.28 -18.23 -30.43
N LEU A 29 -4.37 -17.31 -30.08
CA LEU A 29 -4.14 -16.86 -28.71
C LEU A 29 -4.73 -15.46 -28.55
N GLU A 30 -5.70 -15.32 -27.66
CA GLU A 30 -6.30 -14.05 -27.29
C GLU A 30 -5.76 -13.63 -25.91
N GLY A 31 -5.26 -12.41 -25.79
CA GLY A 31 -4.74 -11.92 -24.51
C GLY A 31 -4.35 -10.45 -24.54
N PHE A 32 -3.84 -9.98 -23.40
CA PHE A 32 -3.26 -8.66 -23.26
C PHE A 32 -1.92 -8.72 -22.56
N ILE A 33 -1.09 -7.71 -22.82
CA ILE A 33 0.13 -7.42 -22.08
C ILE A 33 0.05 -5.95 -21.69
N THR A 34 0.17 -5.66 -20.40
CA THR A 34 0.05 -4.31 -19.84
C THR A 34 1.26 -3.99 -18.97
N ASP A 35 1.79 -2.78 -19.14
CA ASP A 35 2.80 -2.22 -18.24
C ASP A 35 2.19 -1.85 -16.89
N ILE A 36 2.73 -2.47 -15.85
CA ILE A 36 2.35 -2.24 -14.45
C ILE A 36 3.52 -1.70 -13.62
N THR A 37 4.58 -1.21 -14.27
CA THR A 37 5.78 -0.69 -13.60
C THR A 37 5.44 0.47 -12.68
N GLU A 38 4.72 1.48 -13.17
CA GLU A 38 4.31 2.62 -12.35
C GLU A 38 3.46 2.21 -11.15
N ARG A 39 2.52 1.27 -11.36
CA ARG A 39 1.67 0.77 -10.28
C ARG A 39 2.51 0.11 -9.20
N LYS A 40 3.49 -0.71 -9.59
CA LYS A 40 4.40 -1.38 -8.66
C LYS A 40 5.29 -0.41 -7.90
N GLN A 41 5.77 0.64 -8.56
CA GLN A 41 6.54 1.71 -7.91
C GLN A 41 5.71 2.44 -6.86
N ARG A 42 4.46 2.84 -7.18
CA ARG A 42 3.56 3.49 -6.21
C ARG A 42 3.22 2.58 -5.03
N GLU A 43 2.96 1.29 -5.28
CA GLU A 43 2.72 0.30 -4.20
C GLU A 43 3.94 0.20 -3.28
N GLN A 44 5.15 0.20 -3.84
CA GLN A 44 6.39 0.13 -3.07
C GLN A 44 6.64 1.41 -2.28
N GLU A 45 6.48 2.59 -2.90
CA GLU A 45 6.63 3.89 -2.23
C GLU A 45 5.65 4.03 -1.05
N LEU A 46 4.41 3.58 -1.23
CA LEU A 46 3.41 3.56 -0.16
C LEU A 46 3.84 2.64 0.99
N ALA A 47 4.27 1.40 0.68
CA ALA A 47 4.71 0.45 1.69
C ALA A 47 5.95 0.94 2.47
N GLU A 48 6.91 1.57 1.78
CA GLU A 48 8.09 2.17 2.39
C GLU A 48 7.72 3.34 3.30
N SER A 49 6.78 4.19 2.87
CA SER A 49 6.24 5.29 3.66
C SER A 49 5.54 4.79 4.93
N GLU A 50 4.64 3.82 4.81
CA GLU A 50 3.94 3.19 5.93
C GLU A 50 4.91 2.54 6.92
N SER A 51 5.90 1.80 6.42
CA SER A 51 6.95 1.21 7.26
C SER A 51 7.72 2.28 8.01
N ARG A 52 8.12 3.37 7.32
CA ARG A 52 8.82 4.48 7.94
C ARG A 52 7.99 5.14 9.05
N TYR A 53 6.71 5.42 8.79
CA TYR A 53 5.82 6.00 9.81
C TYR A 53 5.64 5.08 11.01
N ARG A 54 5.45 3.78 10.77
CA ARG A 54 5.33 2.77 11.83
C ARG A 54 6.59 2.73 12.68
N THR A 55 7.77 2.62 12.07
CA THR A 55 9.05 2.62 12.78
C THR A 55 9.24 3.89 13.61
N LEU A 56 8.92 5.06 13.06
CA LEU A 56 9.02 6.32 13.78
C LEU A 56 8.10 6.36 15.00
N ALA A 57 6.85 5.90 14.87
CA ALA A 57 5.89 5.91 15.96
C ALA A 57 6.22 4.88 17.05
N GLU A 58 6.61 3.66 16.67
CA GLU A 58 7.02 2.59 17.59
C GLU A 58 8.28 2.97 18.39
N ASN A 59 9.21 3.70 17.77
CA ASN A 59 10.46 4.13 18.40
C ASN A 59 10.39 5.56 18.93
N PHE A 60 9.20 6.16 19.07
CA PHE A 60 9.06 7.49 19.68
C PHE A 60 9.04 7.33 21.21
N PRO A 61 10.12 7.70 21.93
CA PRO A 61 10.19 7.48 23.36
C PRO A 61 9.27 8.48 24.08
N ASN A 62 8.49 7.97 25.04
CA ASN A 62 7.68 8.78 25.96
C ASN A 62 6.68 9.75 25.28
N GLY A 63 6.18 9.40 24.08
CA GLY A 63 5.07 10.15 23.47
C GLY A 63 4.17 9.29 22.59
N GLY A 64 3.04 9.88 22.19
CA GLY A 64 2.06 9.29 21.29
C GLY A 64 1.99 10.03 19.96
N VAL A 65 1.75 9.30 18.87
CA VAL A 65 1.46 9.86 17.56
C VAL A 65 -0.05 9.81 17.33
N PHE A 66 -0.64 10.97 17.08
CA PHE A 66 -2.07 11.14 16.81
C PHE A 66 -2.27 11.71 15.41
N TYR A 67 -3.26 11.18 14.70
CA TYR A 67 -3.73 11.75 13.46
C TYR A 67 -4.99 12.56 13.75
N VAL A 68 -5.06 13.77 13.18
CA VAL A 68 -6.24 14.63 13.25
C VAL A 68 -6.76 14.80 11.84
N ASP A 69 -8.03 14.44 11.61
CA ASP A 69 -8.66 14.63 10.32
C ASP A 69 -9.13 16.09 10.11
N ARG A 70 -9.71 16.38 8.94
CA ARG A 70 -10.20 17.73 8.59
C ARG A 70 -11.40 18.18 9.42
N GLU A 71 -12.04 17.26 10.12
CA GLU A 71 -13.18 17.51 11.02
C GLU A 71 -12.72 17.57 12.48
N PHE A 72 -11.40 17.68 12.72
CA PHE A 72 -10.77 17.73 14.04
C PHE A 72 -10.99 16.48 14.90
N ARG A 73 -11.28 15.32 14.30
CA ARG A 73 -11.37 14.06 15.04
C ARG A 73 -9.98 13.47 15.23
N TYR A 74 -9.67 13.10 16.47
CA TYR A 74 -8.44 12.42 16.85
C TYR A 74 -8.55 10.91 16.62
N GLN A 75 -7.56 10.33 15.93
CA GLN A 75 -7.32 8.88 15.90
C GLN A 75 -5.92 8.61 16.46
N ILE A 76 -5.83 7.72 17.44
CA ILE A 76 -4.56 7.26 18.02
C ILE A 76 -3.93 6.27 17.04
N VAL A 77 -2.69 6.53 16.60
CA VAL A 77 -2.05 5.75 15.54
C VAL A 77 -0.96 4.81 16.05
N SER A 78 -0.15 5.21 17.05
CA SER A 78 0.85 4.38 17.74
C SER A 78 1.67 5.23 18.75
N GLY A 79 2.38 4.59 19.68
CA GLY A 79 3.31 5.25 20.61
C GLY A 79 3.53 4.45 21.89
N SER A 80 4.69 4.63 22.52
CA SER A 80 5.00 4.03 23.84
C SER A 80 4.83 5.01 25.00
N GLY A 81 4.54 6.29 24.72
CA GLY A 81 4.24 7.31 25.73
C GLY A 81 2.85 7.22 26.36
N PHE A 82 2.15 6.10 26.15
CA PHE A 82 0.90 5.76 26.83
C PHE A 82 1.19 4.77 27.98
N ASP A 83 2.26 5.00 28.75
CA ASP A 83 2.21 4.65 30.18
C ASP A 83 1.05 5.47 30.77
N PRO A 84 0.19 4.93 31.65
CA PRO A 84 -1.15 5.44 31.88
C PRO A 84 -1.06 6.89 32.35
N LEU A 85 -1.25 7.82 31.41
CA LEU A 85 -1.82 9.11 31.72
C LEU A 85 -3.14 8.75 32.42
N ASP A 86 -3.41 9.38 33.56
CA ASP A 86 -4.72 9.36 34.24
C ASP A 86 -5.78 9.99 33.32
N THR A 87 -5.99 9.41 32.15
CA THR A 87 -6.86 9.88 31.10
C THR A 87 -7.24 8.66 30.30
N ASP A 88 -8.51 8.28 30.47
CA ASP A 88 -9.11 7.20 29.72
C ASP A 88 -9.04 7.54 28.22
N PRO A 89 -8.70 6.60 27.33
CA PRO A 89 -8.75 6.83 25.89
C PRO A 89 -10.11 7.41 25.41
N ASP A 90 -11.21 7.10 26.12
CA ASP A 90 -12.54 7.66 25.86
C ASP A 90 -12.70 9.14 26.30
N ASP A 91 -11.80 9.69 27.13
CA ASP A 91 -11.78 11.11 27.50
C ASP A 91 -11.16 12.02 26.41
N ILE A 92 -10.36 11.43 25.51
CA ILE A 92 -9.68 12.13 24.41
C ILE A 92 -10.55 12.09 23.13
N VAL A 93 -11.41 11.08 23.00
CA VAL A 93 -12.34 10.94 21.87
C VAL A 93 -13.66 11.64 22.20
N GLY A 94 -13.79 12.91 21.82
CA GLY A 94 -15.10 13.56 21.67
C GLY A 94 -15.38 14.83 22.48
N ARG A 95 -14.38 15.50 23.07
CA ARG A 95 -14.60 16.83 23.65
C ARG A 95 -14.32 17.96 22.64
N THR A 96 -15.41 18.61 22.23
CA THR A 96 -15.41 19.99 21.69
C THR A 96 -15.03 20.98 22.78
#